data_AF-A0AB74NAV2-F1
#
_entry.id   AF-A0AB74NAV2-F1
#
_cell.length_a   1.000
_cell.length_b   1.000
_cell.length_c   1.000
_cell.angle_alpha   90.00
_cell.angle_beta   90.00
_cell.angle_gamma   90.00
#
_symmetry.space_group_name_H-M   'P 1'
#
loop_
_entity.id
_entity.type
_entity.pdbx_description
1 polymer ?
#
loop_
_entity_poly.entity_id
_entity_poly.type
_entity_poly.pdbx_seq_one_letter_code
_entity_poly.pdbx_strand_id
1 'polypeptide(L)'
;METSQSIKINNQLIYGRDKTWLISLHQTPDQLTLSIEVDLEEESLLLNMIFNDLIFYSSTELDTFEKSKWSSSWLKSQSNFEIVEDSDLINERVKIRSDYNSQDFTHYRISTYDHIIDVISKSYQLEEANK
;
A
#
# COMPACT_ATOMS: atom_id res chain seq x y z
N MET A 1 -11.24 13.77 -7.38
CA MET A 1 -10.98 12.39 -7.87
C MET A 1 -9.60 12.08 -7.36
N GLU A 2 -9.45 11.04 -6.54
CA GLU A 2 -8.13 10.68 -5.98
C GLU A 2 -7.12 10.55 -7.13
N THR A 3 -5.96 11.19 -6.96
CA THR A 3 -4.77 10.97 -7.80
C THR A 3 -3.79 10.11 -7.03
N SER A 4 -2.87 9.45 -7.74
CA SER A 4 -1.82 8.66 -7.13
C SER A 4 -0.47 8.96 -7.76
N GLN A 5 0.57 8.89 -6.92
CA GLN A 5 1.96 8.90 -7.34
C GLN A 5 2.55 7.51 -7.18
N SER A 6 3.09 6.96 -8.27
CA SER A 6 3.76 5.67 -8.23
C SER A 6 5.07 5.69 -7.45
N ILE A 7 5.28 4.65 -6.65
CA ILE A 7 6.57 4.36 -6.00
C ILE A 7 7.30 3.29 -6.82
N LYS A 8 8.59 3.53 -7.06
CA LYS A 8 9.48 2.55 -7.70
C LYS A 8 10.04 1.59 -6.66
N ILE A 9 10.15 0.32 -7.03
CA ILE A 9 10.86 -0.72 -6.27
C ILE A 9 12.13 -1.05 -7.05
N ASN A 10 13.28 -1.00 -6.38
CA ASN A 10 14.59 -1.21 -7.03
C ASN A 10 14.79 -0.35 -8.31
N ASN A 11 14.42 0.93 -8.25
CA ASN A 11 14.42 1.89 -9.38
C ASN A 11 13.52 1.52 -10.59
N GLN A 12 12.69 0.49 -10.48
CA GLN A 12 11.76 0.05 -11.50
C GLN A 12 10.31 0.34 -11.10
N LEU A 13 9.48 0.64 -12.09
CA LEU A 13 8.04 0.77 -11.89
C LEU A 13 7.42 -0.62 -11.99
N ILE A 14 6.86 -1.10 -10.90
CA ILE A 14 6.19 -2.41 -10.86
C ILE A 14 4.70 -2.19 -11.14
N TYR A 15 4.19 -2.83 -12.18
CA TYR A 15 2.79 -2.75 -12.56
C TYR A 15 2.29 -4.07 -13.15
N GLY A 16 1.27 -4.65 -12.52
CA GLY A 16 0.56 -5.83 -13.02
C GLY A 16 -0.10 -6.62 -11.89
N ARG A 17 -1.15 -7.36 -12.23
CA ARG A 17 -1.82 -8.27 -11.28
C ARG A 17 -0.86 -9.36 -10.80
N ASP A 18 -0.07 -9.90 -11.72
CA ASP A 18 0.82 -11.05 -11.48
C ASP A 18 2.27 -10.58 -11.21
N LYS A 19 2.43 -9.48 -10.47
CA LYS A 19 3.74 -8.87 -10.20
C LYS A 19 4.10 -8.74 -8.73
N THR A 20 3.13 -8.86 -7.83
CA THR A 20 3.39 -8.69 -6.40
C THR A 20 2.50 -9.64 -5.59
N TRP A 21 3.08 -10.45 -4.72
CA TRP A 21 2.36 -11.36 -3.84
C TRP A 21 2.57 -10.96 -2.38
N LEU A 22 1.48 -10.93 -1.61
CA LEU A 22 1.57 -10.78 -0.16
C LEU A 22 1.96 -12.13 0.45
N ILE A 23 3.12 -12.18 1.11
CA ILE A 23 3.61 -13.36 1.81
C ILE A 23 3.11 -13.37 3.25
N SER A 24 3.24 -12.23 3.95
CA SER A 24 2.74 -12.09 5.31
C SER A 24 2.46 -10.64 5.66
N LEU A 25 1.60 -10.46 6.67
CA LEU A 25 1.28 -9.18 7.26
C LEU A 25 1.42 -9.31 8.78
N HIS A 26 2.23 -8.44 9.38
CA HIS A 26 2.43 -8.40 10.82
C HIS A 26 2.23 -6.97 11.33
N GLN A 27 1.46 -6.83 12.41
CA GLN A 27 1.17 -5.55 13.02
C GLN A 27 1.65 -5.52 14.48
N THR A 28 2.37 -4.46 14.84
CA THR A 28 2.58 -4.03 16.23
C THR A 28 1.68 -2.82 16.52
N PRO A 29 1.62 -2.30 17.77
CA PRO A 29 0.77 -1.15 18.08
C PRO A 29 1.02 0.10 17.21
N ASP A 30 2.24 0.27 16.70
CA ASP A 30 2.73 1.46 16.01
C ASP A 30 3.30 1.18 14.62
N GLN A 31 3.40 -0.08 14.20
CA GLN A 31 4.02 -0.47 12.92
C GLN A 31 3.20 -1.53 12.19
N LEU A 32 3.18 -1.44 10.87
CA LEU A 32 2.73 -2.51 9.97
C LEU A 32 3.91 -2.95 9.10
N THR A 33 4.15 -4.25 9.04
CA THR A 33 5.14 -4.84 8.12
C THR A 33 4.43 -5.76 7.14
N LEU A 34 4.60 -5.49 5.86
CA LEU A 34 4.16 -6.34 4.75
C LEU A 34 5.38 -7.03 4.16
N SER A 35 5.45 -8.36 4.26
CA SER A 35 6.42 -9.12 3.48
C SER A 35 5.80 -9.45 2.13
N ILE A 36 6.42 -9.00 1.06
CA ILE A 36 5.96 -9.19 -0.31
C ILE A 36 7.03 -9.88 -1.17
N GLU A 37 6.57 -10.65 -2.15
CA GLU A 37 7.40 -11.08 -3.27
C GLU A 37 7.06 -10.21 -4.48
N VAL A 38 8.09 -9.72 -5.18
CA VAL A 38 7.95 -8.90 -6.39
C VAL A 38 8.66 -9.59 -7.55
N ASP A 39 7.94 -9.82 -8.64
CA ASP A 39 8.50 -10.37 -9.88
C ASP A 39 9.05 -9.25 -10.77
N LEU A 40 10.37 -9.26 -11.00
CA LEU A 40 11.11 -8.35 -11.87
C LEU A 40 11.42 -8.96 -13.25
N GLU A 41 10.64 -9.96 -13.70
CA GLU A 41 10.81 -10.73 -14.95
C GLU A 41 12.02 -11.69 -14.95
N GLU A 42 13.21 -11.19 -14.60
CA GLU A 42 14.44 -11.98 -14.56
C GLU A 42 14.69 -12.62 -13.18
N GLU A 43 14.13 -12.02 -12.12
CA GLU A 43 14.26 -12.49 -10.74
C GLU A 43 13.04 -12.11 -9.89
N SER A 44 12.87 -12.81 -8.77
CA SER A 44 11.95 -12.41 -7.70
C SER A 44 12.73 -11.78 -6.54
N LEU A 45 12.22 -10.65 -6.02
CA LEU A 45 12.72 -10.04 -4.79
C LEU A 45 11.74 -10.29 -3.64
N LEU A 46 12.27 -10.68 -2.48
CA LEU A 46 11.51 -10.68 -1.23
C LEU A 46 11.81 -9.38 -0.47
N LEU A 47 10.77 -8.62 -0.15
CA LEU A 47 10.89 -7.30 0.44
C LEU A 47 9.99 -7.18 1.67
N ASN A 48 10.45 -6.45 2.67
CA ASN A 48 9.64 -5.95 3.77
C ASN A 48 9.30 -4.49 3.54
N MET A 49 8.00 -4.18 3.46
CA MET A 49 7.49 -2.82 3.51
C MET A 49 7.10 -2.49 4.94
N ILE A 50 7.81 -1.57 5.57
CA ILE A 50 7.67 -1.25 6.99
C ILE A 50 7.07 0.13 7.13
N PHE A 51 5.86 0.21 7.67
CA PHE A 51 5.11 1.45 7.87
C PHE A 51 5.12 1.83 9.35
N ASN A 52 5.75 2.96 9.69
CA ASN A 52 5.90 3.43 11.08
C ASN A 52 4.88 4.52 11.42
N ASP A 53 4.52 4.60 12.70
CA ASP A 53 3.44 5.43 13.23
C ASP A 53 2.12 5.12 12.49
N LEU A 54 1.74 3.84 12.52
CA LEU A 54 0.54 3.32 11.87
C LEU A 54 -0.73 3.90 12.52
N ILE A 55 -1.63 4.43 11.69
CA ILE A 55 -2.96 4.88 12.11
C ILE A 55 -4.04 3.88 11.66
N PHE A 56 -3.91 3.36 10.45
CA PHE A 56 -4.92 2.52 9.84
C PHE A 56 -4.29 1.61 8.79
N TYR A 57 -4.82 0.40 8.66
CA TYR A 57 -4.69 -0.37 7.42
C TYR A 57 -5.95 -1.18 7.17
N SER A 58 -6.16 -1.53 5.91
CA SER A 58 -7.18 -2.49 5.49
C SER A 58 -6.63 -3.36 4.37
N SER A 59 -7.04 -4.62 4.36
CA SER A 59 -6.81 -5.55 3.25
C SER A 59 -8.16 -5.91 2.65
N THR A 60 -8.29 -5.71 1.34
CA THR A 60 -9.49 -6.07 0.57
C THR A 60 -9.09 -7.01 -0.55
N GLU A 61 -9.77 -8.14 -0.70
CA GLU A 61 -9.57 -9.04 -1.84
C GLU A 61 -9.78 -8.27 -3.16
N LEU A 62 -8.92 -8.47 -4.15
CA LEU A 62 -8.78 -7.64 -5.34
C LEU A 62 -10.07 -7.59 -6.17
N ASP A 63 -10.68 -8.74 -6.45
CA ASP A 63 -11.92 -8.80 -7.25
C ASP A 63 -13.09 -8.15 -6.51
N THR A 64 -13.10 -8.22 -5.17
CA THR A 64 -14.03 -7.52 -4.30
C THR A 64 -13.80 -6.02 -4.33
N PHE A 65 -12.54 -5.58 -4.29
CA PHE A 65 -12.16 -4.17 -4.38
C PHE A 65 -12.63 -3.56 -5.70
N GLU A 66 -12.41 -4.25 -6.82
CA GLU A 66 -12.84 -3.81 -8.17
C GLU A 66 -14.36 -3.64 -8.30
N LYS A 67 -15.14 -4.42 -7.55
CA LYS A 67 -16.61 -4.35 -7.54
C LYS A 67 -17.16 -3.39 -6.49
N SER A 68 -16.33 -2.90 -5.59
CA SER A 68 -16.75 -2.08 -4.45
C SER A 68 -16.87 -0.60 -4.82
N LYS A 69 -17.52 0.18 -3.94
CA LYS A 69 -17.51 1.64 -4.01
C LYS A 69 -16.22 2.25 -3.44
N TRP A 70 -15.26 1.43 -3.00
CA TRP A 70 -14.04 1.92 -2.36
C TRP A 70 -13.11 2.62 -3.35
N SER A 71 -13.16 2.27 -4.62
CA SER A 71 -12.29 2.83 -5.65
C SER A 71 -12.99 2.92 -6.99
N SER A 72 -12.40 3.69 -7.90
CA SER A 72 -12.82 3.80 -9.30
C SER A 72 -12.16 2.78 -10.22
N SER A 73 -11.75 1.63 -9.65
CA SER A 73 -11.01 0.49 -10.23
C SER A 73 -9.49 0.57 -10.06
N TRP A 74 -8.87 -0.58 -9.73
CA TRP A 74 -7.41 -0.83 -9.86
C TRP A 74 -6.88 -0.47 -11.25
N LEU A 75 -7.72 -0.48 -12.29
CA LEU A 75 -7.35 -0.06 -13.65
C LEU A 75 -6.84 1.39 -13.75
N LYS A 76 -7.03 2.20 -12.72
CA LYS A 76 -6.47 3.56 -12.65
C LYS A 76 -5.15 3.64 -11.90
N SER A 77 -4.74 2.57 -11.22
CA SER A 77 -3.42 2.48 -10.61
C SER A 77 -2.35 2.51 -11.69
N GLN A 78 -1.27 3.23 -11.41
CA GLN A 78 -0.12 3.36 -12.30
C GLN A 78 1.03 2.44 -11.85
N SER A 79 0.91 1.84 -10.65
CA SER A 79 1.85 0.86 -10.09
C SER A 79 1.21 -0.02 -9.02
N ASN A 80 1.89 -1.12 -8.67
CA ASN A 80 1.54 -1.96 -7.53
C ASN A 80 1.84 -1.29 -6.18
N PHE A 81 2.58 -0.18 -6.15
CA PHE A 81 2.80 0.59 -4.93
C PHE A 81 2.66 2.09 -5.22
N GLU A 82 1.75 2.75 -4.51
CA GLU A 82 1.34 4.13 -4.78
C GLU A 82 1.19 4.93 -3.48
N ILE A 83 1.43 6.24 -3.58
CA ILE A 83 0.94 7.24 -2.62
C ILE A 83 -0.35 7.81 -3.18
N VAL A 84 -1.43 7.78 -2.40
CA VAL A 84 -2.73 8.35 -2.78
C VAL A 84 -2.80 9.79 -2.27
N GLU A 85 -2.91 10.73 -3.21
CA GLU A 85 -3.10 12.15 -2.95
C GLU A 85 -4.59 12.46 -2.76
N ASP A 86 -4.88 13.51 -1.97
CA ASP A 86 -6.26 13.91 -1.63
C ASP A 86 -7.13 12.76 -1.12
N SER A 87 -6.52 11.84 -0.38
CA SER A 87 -7.12 10.60 0.11
C SER A 87 -8.46 10.79 0.81
N ASP A 88 -9.53 10.26 0.21
CA ASP A 88 -10.87 10.21 0.84
C ASP A 88 -10.83 9.34 2.11
N LEU A 89 -9.93 8.36 2.15
CA LEU A 89 -9.72 7.50 3.31
C LEU A 89 -9.24 8.31 4.53
N ILE A 90 -8.26 9.21 4.33
CA ILE A 90 -7.77 10.10 5.39
C ILE A 90 -8.85 11.14 5.76
N ASN A 91 -9.43 11.78 4.74
CA ASN A 91 -10.27 12.97 4.94
C ASN A 91 -11.67 12.64 5.49
N GLU A 92 -12.28 11.53 5.06
CA GLU A 92 -13.70 11.27 5.35
C GLU A 92 -13.95 10.00 6.16
N ARG A 93 -13.11 8.95 5.99
CA ARG A 93 -13.43 7.61 6.51
C ARG A 93 -12.72 7.30 7.82
N VAL A 94 -11.40 7.48 7.88
CA VAL A 94 -10.61 7.14 9.07
C VAL A 94 -10.72 8.23 10.13
N LYS A 95 -10.80 9.51 9.72
CA LYS A 95 -10.92 10.68 10.60
C LYS A 95 -9.87 10.66 11.71
N ILE A 96 -8.63 10.97 11.33
CA ILE A 96 -7.48 11.06 12.25
C ILE A 96 -7.85 11.96 13.45
N ARG A 97 -7.51 11.52 14.66
CA ARG A 97 -7.84 12.23 15.90
C ARG A 97 -7.32 13.67 15.87
N SER A 98 -8.06 14.59 16.46
CA SER A 98 -7.76 16.03 16.40
C SER A 98 -6.49 16.46 17.14
N ASP A 99 -5.92 15.60 18.00
CA ASP A 99 -4.65 15.83 18.67
C ASP A 99 -3.42 15.45 17.83
N TYR A 100 -3.62 14.88 16.64
CA TYR A 100 -2.59 14.55 15.66
C TYR A 100 -2.59 15.58 14.53
N ASN A 101 -1.43 15.88 13.95
CA ASN A 101 -1.38 16.63 12.70
C ASN A 101 -1.68 15.69 11.53
N SER A 102 -2.87 15.77 10.93
CA SER A 102 -3.26 14.87 9.82
C SER A 102 -2.34 14.99 8.59
N GLN A 103 -1.69 16.15 8.42
CA GLN A 103 -0.72 16.40 7.34
C GLN A 103 0.57 15.57 7.50
N ASP A 104 0.84 15.02 8.68
CA ASP A 104 2.00 14.13 8.90
C ASP A 104 1.78 12.74 8.29
N PHE A 105 0.54 12.38 7.96
CA PHE A 105 0.18 11.03 7.55
C PHE A 105 -0.04 10.93 6.05
N THR A 106 0.44 9.82 5.49
CA THR A 106 0.37 9.52 4.06
C THR A 106 -0.48 8.28 3.85
N HIS A 107 -1.31 8.29 2.81
CA HIS A 107 -2.04 7.12 2.36
C HIS A 107 -1.21 6.37 1.32
N TYR A 108 -0.81 5.16 1.66
CA TYR A 108 -0.14 4.21 0.77
C TYR A 108 -1.12 3.15 0.30
N ARG A 109 -1.07 2.81 -1.00
CA ARG A 109 -1.82 1.71 -1.58
C ARG A 109 -0.88 0.69 -2.18
N ILE A 110 -1.01 -0.56 -1.76
CA ILE A 110 -0.23 -1.69 -2.24
C ILE A 110 -1.21 -2.64 -2.93
N SER A 111 -1.00 -2.85 -4.22
CA SER A 111 -1.78 -3.79 -5.01
C SER A 111 -0.99 -5.07 -5.17
N THR A 112 -1.56 -6.16 -4.68
CA THR A 112 -0.99 -7.51 -4.80
C THR A 112 -1.90 -8.36 -5.68
N TYR A 113 -1.45 -9.56 -5.99
CA TYR A 113 -2.16 -10.52 -6.82
C TYR A 113 -3.61 -10.77 -6.36
N ASP A 114 -3.80 -10.93 -5.04
CA ASP A 114 -5.12 -11.23 -4.46
C ASP A 114 -5.70 -10.09 -3.63
N HIS A 115 -4.92 -9.09 -3.22
CA HIS A 115 -5.38 -8.07 -2.26
C HIS A 115 -4.91 -6.66 -2.59
N ILE A 116 -5.78 -5.69 -2.35
CA ILE A 116 -5.42 -4.28 -2.22
C ILE A 116 -5.27 -3.96 -0.73
N ILE A 117 -4.11 -3.43 -0.35
CA ILE A 117 -3.77 -3.04 1.01
C ILE A 117 -3.63 -1.52 1.04
N ASP A 118 -4.57 -0.85 1.72
CA ASP A 118 -4.48 0.58 2.00
C ASP A 118 -3.87 0.76 3.39
N VAL A 119 -2.90 1.66 3.53
CA VAL A 119 -2.18 1.94 4.78
C VAL A 119 -2.11 3.45 5.00
N ILE A 120 -2.42 3.90 6.22
CA ILE A 120 -2.17 5.28 6.66
C ILE A 120 -1.10 5.24 7.75
N SER A 121 0.06 5.81 7.44
CA SER A 121 1.20 5.90 8.35
C SER A 121 1.99 7.18 8.13
N LYS A 122 2.85 7.55 9.08
CA LYS A 122 3.70 8.74 8.97
C LYS A 122 4.85 8.54 7.99
N SER A 123 5.38 7.31 7.92
CA SER A 123 6.49 6.96 7.05
C SER A 123 6.42 5.52 6.58
N TYR A 124 7.16 5.23 5.52
CA TYR A 124 7.41 3.86 5.05
C TYR A 124 8.92 3.67 4.81
N GLN A 125 9.36 2.42 4.92
CA GLN A 125 10.69 1.94 4.55
C GLN A 125 10.54 0.67 3.73
N LEU A 126 11.52 0.43 2.84
CA LEU A 126 11.58 -0.76 2.02
C LEU A 126 12.94 -1.43 2.27
N GLU A 127 12.91 -2.70 2.67
CA GLU A 127 14.10 -3.48 2.98
C GLU A 127 14.04 -4.82 2.26
N GLU A 128 15.19 -5.36 1.82
CA GLU A 128 15.26 -6.75 1.38
C GLU A 128 15.03 -7.68 2.56
N ALA A 129 14.15 -8.67 2.38
CA ALA A 129 13.93 -9.69 3.38
C ALA A 129 15.12 -10.66 3.35
N ASN A 130 15.84 -10.76 4.48
CA ASN A 130 16.88 -11.78 4.62
C ASN A 130 16.25 -13.18 4.58
N LYS A 131 16.77 -14.05 3.71
CA LYS A 131 16.38 -15.46 3.60
C LYS A 131 16.77 -16.28 4.83
#